data_AF-A0A9P0YZB4-F1
#
_entry.id   AF-A0A9P0YZB4-F1
#
_cell.length_a   1.000
_cell.length_b   1.000
_cell.length_c   1.000
_cell.angle_alpha   90.00
_cell.angle_beta   90.00
_cell.angle_gamma   90.00
#
_symmetry.space_group_name_H-M   'P 1'
#
loop_
_entity.id
_entity.type
_entity.pdbx_description
1 polymer ?
#
loop_
_entity_poly.entity_id
_entity_poly.type
_entity_poly.pdbx_seq_one_letter_code
_entity_poly.pdbx_strand_id
1 'polypeptide(L)' 'MCFGPVKRVFLEGCRKVIGLDGCFLKGRLKGEILTAVGRDANNQMYPVAWAVVEIENNSSWS' A
#
# COMPACT_ATOMS: atom_id res chain seq x y z
N MET A 1 -3.36 3.54 -12.38
CA MET A 1 -2.24 2.66 -11.96
C MET A 1 -2.31 1.36 -12.76
N CYS A 2 -1.18 0.83 -13.21
CA CYS A 2 -1.12 -0.48 -13.88
C CYS A 2 -0.62 -1.52 -12.88
N PHE A 3 -1.53 -2.31 -12.28
CA PHE A 3 -1.18 -3.29 -11.24
C PHE A 3 -0.52 -4.56 -11.79
N GLY A 4 -0.65 -4.86 -13.08
CA GLY A 4 -0.07 -6.05 -13.71
C GLY A 4 1.46 -6.15 -13.54
N PRO A 5 2.24 -5.12 -13.92
CA PRO A 5 3.68 -5.09 -13.71
C PRO A 5 4.09 -5.16 -12.23
N VAL A 6 3.38 -4.45 -11.34
CA VAL A 6 3.65 -4.45 -9.90
C VAL A 6 3.47 -5.84 -9.31
N LYS A 7 2.37 -6.53 -9.69
CA LYS A 7 2.12 -7.92 -9.31
C LYS A 7 3.23 -8.85 -9.78
N ARG A 8 3.67 -8.71 -11.05
CA ARG A 8 4.74 -9.55 -11.60
C ARG A 8 6.06 -9.34 -10.86
N VAL A 9 6.47 -8.08 -10.67
CA VAL A 9 7.71 -7.72 -9.97
C VAL A 9 7.67 -8.18 -8.51
N PHE A 10 6.52 -8.06 -7.83
CA PHE A 10 6.36 -8.57 -6.47
C PHE A 10 6.54 -10.10 -6.39
N LEU A 11 5.97 -10.84 -7.34
CA LEU A 11 6.05 -12.31 -7.37
C LEU A 11 7.42 -12.83 -7.79
N GLU A 12 8.09 -12.18 -8.74
CA GLU A 12 9.31 -12.69 -9.39
C GLU A 12 10.60 -12.13 -8.79
N GLY A 13 10.62 -10.88 -8.34
CA GLY A 13 11.87 -10.15 -8.03
C GLY A 13 11.96 -9.57 -6.62
N CYS A 14 10.91 -9.67 -5.81
CA CYS A 14 10.83 -8.98 -4.53
C CYS A 14 10.84 -9.90 -3.33
N ARG A 15 11.16 -9.32 -2.17
CA ARG A 15 11.05 -10.01 -0.89
C ARG A 15 9.57 -10.21 -0.58
N LYS A 16 9.21 -11.40 -0.08
CA LYS A 16 7.84 -11.76 0.31
C LYS A 16 7.45 -11.11 1.65
N VAL A 17 7.62 -9.79 1.73
CA VAL A 17 7.31 -8.96 2.89
C VAL A 17 6.51 -7.77 2.39
N ILE A 18 5.41 -7.49 3.07
CA ILE A 18 4.58 -6.32 2.84
C ILE A 18 4.62 -5.48 4.11
N GLY A 19 5.04 -4.22 3.95
CA GLY A 19 4.87 -3.19 4.95
C GLY A 19 3.51 -2.52 4.76
N LEU A 20 2.91 -2.07 5.85
CA LEU A 20 1.61 -1.43 5.82
C LEU A 20 1.68 -0.17 6.67
N ASP A 21 1.28 0.96 6.10
CA ASP A 21 1.37 2.27 6.75
C ASP A 21 0.16 3.15 6.38
N GLY A 22 -0.16 4.09 7.25
CA GLY A 22 -1.31 4.97 7.17
C GLY A 22 -0.93 6.44 7.37
N CYS A 23 -1.59 7.35 6.65
CA CYS A 23 -1.40 8.79 6.86
C CYS A 23 -2.72 9.55 6.81
N PHE A 24 -2.96 10.39 7.81
CA PHE A 24 -4.16 11.23 7.86
C PHE A 24 -4.14 12.30 6.77
N LEU A 25 -5.22 12.34 5.98
CA LEU A 25 -5.43 13.38 4.99
C LEU A 25 -5.90 14.66 5.68
N LYS A 26 -5.22 15.78 5.38
CA LYS A 26 -5.62 17.12 5.83
C LYS A 26 -6.29 17.85 4.68
N GLY A 27 -7.44 18.49 4.93
CA GLY A 27 -8.13 19.31 3.94
C GLY A 27 -9.63 18.99 3.81
N ARG A 28 -10.18 19.15 2.61
CA ARG A 28 -11.61 18.85 2.34
C ARG A 28 -11.93 17.36 2.38
N LEU A 29 -10.95 16.52 2.06
CA LEU A 29 -11.03 15.08 2.20
C LEU A 29 -10.61 14.73 3.62
N LYS A 30 -11.59 14.29 4.42
CA LYS A 30 -11.36 13.70 5.73
C LYS A 30 -11.10 12.20 5.54
N GLY A 31 -10.24 11.65 6.38
CA GLY A 31 -9.90 10.23 6.37
C GLY A 31 -8.40 9.99 6.39
N GLU A 32 -8.04 8.78 6.00
CA GLU A 32 -6.70 8.24 6.05
C GLU A 32 -6.38 7.51 4.75
N ILE A 33 -5.16 7.72 4.24
CA ILE A 33 -4.64 6.90 3.15
C ILE A 33 -3.85 5.75 3.74
N LEU A 34 -4.29 4.53 3.49
CA LEU A 34 -3.62 3.29 3.85
C LEU A 34 -2.86 2.78 2.64
N THR A 35 -1.59 2.44 2.81
CA THR A 35 -0.71 1.98 1.72
C THR A 35 -0.01 0.69 2.10
N ALA A 36 -0.12 -0.31 1.23
CA ALA A 36 0.69 -1.51 1.28
C ALA A 36 1.95 -1.31 0.41
N VAL A 37 3.12 -1.47 0.99
CA VAL A 37 4.42 -1.33 0.32
C VAL A 37 5.16 -2.66 0.25
N GLY A 38 5.70 -2.98 -0.92
CA GLY A 38 6.60 -4.10 -1.13
C GLY A 38 8.05 -3.64 -1.03
N ARG A 39 8.98 -4.58 -0.81
CA ARG A 39 10.42 -4.33 -0.84
C ARG A 39 11.11 -5.24 -1.84
N ASP A 40 11.89 -4.67 -2.74
CA ASP A 40 12.62 -5.45 -3.73
C ASP A 40 13.94 -6.05 -3.19
N ALA A 41 14.64 -6.79 -4.03
CA ALA A 41 15.96 -7.34 -3.70
C ALA A 41 17.00 -6.24 -3.38
N ASN A 42 16.87 -5.07 -4.02
CA ASN A 42 17.71 -3.89 -3.85
C ASN A 42 17.26 -2.99 -2.68
N ASN A 43 16.42 -3.51 -1.78
CA ASN A 43 15.90 -2.79 -0.61
C ASN A 43 15.06 -1.54 -0.93
N GLN A 44 14.65 -1.33 -2.17
CA GLN A 44 13.77 -0.23 -2.55
C GLN A 44 12.32 -0.56 -2.20
N MET A 45 11.58 0.47 -1.78
CA MET A 45 10.16 0.35 -1.46
C MET A 45 9.32 0.79 -2.65
N TYR A 46 8.22 0.09 -2.90
CA TYR A 46 7.27 0.46 -3.94
C TYR A 46 5.83 0.19 -3.48
N PRO A 47 4.85 1.01 -3.91
CA PRO A 47 3.46 0.81 -3.56
C PRO A 47 2.88 -0.39 -4.30
N VAL A 48 2.27 -1.32 -3.55
CA VAL A 48 1.57 -2.51 -4.08
C VAL A 48 0.08 -2.22 -4.22
N ALA A 49 -0.51 -1.59 -3.20
CA ALA A 49 -1.91 -1.17 -3.16
C ALA A 49 -2.08 0.02 -2.21
N TRP A 50 -3.15 0.78 -2.39
CA TRP A 50 -3.55 1.85 -1.47
C TRP A 50 -5.07 1.99 -1.45
N ALA A 51 -5.61 2.51 -0.36
CA ALA A 51 -7.01 2.84 -0.20
C ALA A 51 -7.15 4.12 0.62
N VAL A 52 -8.18 4.90 0.33
CA VAL A 52 -8.60 6.01 1.20
C VAL A 52 -9.79 5.54 2.00
N VAL A 53 -9.67 5.60 3.32
CA VAL A 53 -10.68 5.17 4.27
C VAL A 53 -11.06 6.33 5.17
N GLU A 54 -12.25 6.29 5.78
CA GLU A 54 -12.66 7.34 6.72
C GLU A 54 -11.91 7.24 8.05
N ILE A 55 -11.58 6.01 8.48
CA ILE A 55 -10.85 5.70 9.71
C ILE A 55 -10.21 4.31 9.62
N GLU A 56 -9.05 4.13 10.24
CA GLU A 56 -8.45 2.81 10.44
C GLU A 56 -9.30 1.96 11.41
N ASN A 57 -10.17 1.10 10.87
CA ASN A 57 -11.00 0.18 11.67
C ASN A 57 -11.15 -1.19 11.00
N ASN A 58 -11.55 -2.21 11.76
CA ASN A 58 -11.68 -3.60 11.27
C ASN A 58 -12.59 -3.72 10.04
N SER A 59 -13.66 -2.93 9.96
CA SER A 59 -14.55 -2.90 8.79
C SER A 59 -13.88 -2.36 7.53
N SER A 60 -12.90 -1.44 7.66
CA SER A 60 -12.12 -0.92 6.53
C SER A 60 -11.03 -1.90 6.08
N TRP A 61 -10.70 -2.90 6.91
CA TRP A 61 -9.73 -3.96 6.64
C TRP A 61 -10.35 -5.28 6.17
N SER A 62 -11.69 -5.39 6.19
CA SER A 62 -12.45 -6.58 5.79
C SER A 62 -12.87 -6.52 4.32
#